data_AF-X1V5Q2-F1
#
_entry.id   AF-X1V5Q2-F1
#
_cell.length_a   1.000
_cell.length_b   1.000
_cell.length_c   1.000
_cell.angle_alpha   90.00
_cell.angle_beta   90.00
_cell.angle_gamma   90.00
#
_symmetry.space_group_name_H-M   'P 1'
#
loop_
_entity.id
_entity.type
_entity.pdbx_description
1 polymer ?
#
loop_
_entity_poly.entity_id
_entity_poly.type
_entity_poly.pdbx_seq_one_letter_code
_entity_poly.pdbx_strand_id
1 'polypeptide(L)'
;MASYFPMVKNSAQRIVFPILDADGDPVSSAAGLDSERSLDGGAFADCTAEATEIGSSGIYYLDLAVGETNGDVVCIQVKTSTSGAKTTVLVFYTSTQSLNTIDAIVDAIKAKTDNLPADP
;
A
#
# COMPACT_ATOMS: atom_id res chain seq x y z
N MET A 1 -10.06 -9.62 8.75
CA MET A 1 -9.07 -9.37 7.68
C MET A 1 -7.83 -8.85 8.36
N ALA A 2 -6.66 -9.44 8.10
CA ALA A 2 -5.41 -8.95 8.67
C ALA A 2 -5.19 -7.48 8.22
N SER A 3 -5.11 -6.53 9.15
CA SER A 3 -4.66 -5.16 8.89
C SER A 3 -3.20 -5.16 8.42
N TYR A 4 -2.95 -4.78 7.17
CA TYR A 4 -1.60 -4.52 6.67
C TYR A 4 -1.14 -3.08 6.94
N PHE A 5 -1.80 -2.40 7.89
CA PHE A 5 -1.44 -1.05 8.30
C PHE A 5 -0.50 -1.08 9.51
N PRO A 6 0.50 -0.18 9.57
CA PRO A 6 1.03 0.60 8.43
C PRO A 6 1.72 -0.31 7.40
N MET A 7 2.07 0.24 6.22
CA MET A 7 2.77 -0.52 5.19
C MET A 7 4.03 -1.18 5.78
N VAL A 8 4.22 -2.48 5.56
CA VAL A 8 5.37 -3.21 6.12
C VAL A 8 6.56 -3.08 5.18
N LYS A 9 7.68 -2.59 5.71
CA LYS A 9 8.92 -2.40 4.95
C LYS A 9 9.43 -3.75 4.43
N ASN A 10 9.90 -3.75 3.18
CA ASN A 10 10.48 -4.94 2.55
C ASN A 10 9.53 -6.15 2.58
N SER A 11 8.28 -5.92 2.19
CA SER A 11 7.22 -6.94 2.13
C SER A 11 6.32 -6.69 0.92
N ALA A 12 5.88 -7.76 0.25
CA ALA A 12 4.96 -7.62 -0.86
C ALA A 12 3.57 -7.20 -0.35
N GLN A 13 2.99 -6.15 -0.93
CA GLN A 13 1.75 -5.55 -0.44
C GLN A 13 0.86 -5.09 -1.60
N ARG A 14 -0.47 -5.17 -1.40
CA ARG A 14 -1.45 -4.59 -2.32
C ARG A 14 -1.91 -3.24 -1.81
N ILE A 15 -1.93 -2.25 -2.70
CA ILE A 15 -2.59 -0.96 -2.48
C ILE A 15 -3.82 -0.85 -3.38
N VAL A 16 -4.83 -0.09 -2.94
CA VAL A 16 -6.08 0.13 -3.68
C VAL A 16 -6.38 1.62 -3.69
N PHE A 17 -6.71 2.17 -4.87
CA PHE A 17 -6.85 3.60 -5.09
C PHE A 17 -7.75 3.89 -6.30
N PRO A 18 -8.43 5.05 -6.34
CA PRO A 18 -9.10 5.50 -7.55
C PRO A 18 -8.12 6.15 -8.53
N ILE A 19 -8.46 6.12 -9.82
CA ILE A 19 -7.98 7.12 -10.78
C ILE A 19 -9.11 8.13 -10.93
N LEU A 20 -8.80 9.41 -10.78
CA LEU A 20 -9.79 10.50 -10.81
C LEU A 20 -9.55 11.41 -12.01
N ASP A 21 -10.61 12.04 -12.51
CA ASP A 21 -10.50 13.14 -13.45
C ASP A 21 -10.32 14.50 -12.74
N ALA A 22 -10.47 15.59 -13.48
CA ALA A 22 -10.32 16.95 -12.94
C ALA A 22 -11.45 17.35 -11.97
N ASP A 23 -12.59 16.70 -12.04
CA ASP A 23 -13.78 16.98 -11.24
C ASP A 23 -13.82 16.09 -9.97
N GLY A 24 -12.92 15.12 -9.89
CA GLY A 24 -12.81 14.18 -8.78
C GLY A 24 -13.66 12.93 -8.99
N ASP A 25 -14.13 12.69 -10.21
CA ASP A 25 -14.94 11.51 -10.55
C ASP A 25 -14.03 10.32 -10.91
N PRO A 26 -14.38 9.09 -10.49
CA PRO A 26 -13.63 7.89 -10.85
C PRO A 26 -13.62 7.61 -12.36
N VAL A 27 -12.43 7.39 -12.91
CA VAL A 27 -12.20 7.07 -14.32
C VAL A 27 -12.08 5.57 -14.49
N SER A 28 -13.12 4.94 -15.04
CA SER A 28 -13.10 3.53 -15.38
C SER A 28 -12.34 3.25 -16.68
N SER A 29 -11.76 2.06 -16.77
CA SER A 29 -11.04 1.52 -17.94
C SER A 29 -9.94 2.45 -18.47
N ALA A 30 -9.15 3.00 -17.55
CA ALA A 30 -8.01 3.84 -17.88
C ALA A 30 -6.94 3.05 -18.67
N ALA A 31 -6.42 3.67 -19.73
CA ALA A 31 -5.50 3.04 -20.68
C ALA A 31 -4.05 3.53 -20.47
N GLY A 32 -3.08 2.70 -20.84
CA GLY A 32 -1.66 3.05 -20.74
C GLY A 32 -1.25 3.38 -19.31
N LEU A 33 -1.61 2.49 -18.38
CA LEU A 33 -1.23 2.60 -16.97
C LEU A 33 0.29 2.46 -16.84
N ASP A 34 0.88 3.33 -16.04
CA ASP A 34 2.32 3.47 -15.85
C ASP A 34 2.56 3.80 -14.36
N SER A 35 2.88 2.75 -13.61
CA SER A 35 2.97 2.71 -12.16
C SER A 35 4.44 2.79 -11.77
N GLU A 36 4.80 3.84 -11.04
CA GLU A 36 6.17 4.07 -10.60
C GLU A 36 6.23 4.30 -9.10
N ARG A 37 7.37 3.98 -8.52
CA ARG A 37 7.66 4.25 -7.11
C ARG A 37 8.90 5.09 -6.93
N SER A 38 8.92 5.86 -5.86
CA SER A 38 10.10 6.50 -5.30
C SER A 38 10.27 6.00 -3.86
N LEU A 39 11.50 5.56 -3.56
CA LEU A 39 11.91 5.17 -2.21
C LEU A 39 12.74 6.31 -1.62
N ASP A 40 12.33 6.81 -0.46
CA ASP A 40 13.05 7.81 0.33
C ASP A 40 13.42 9.09 -0.47
N GLY A 41 12.57 9.48 -1.42
CA GLY A 41 12.78 10.65 -2.27
C GLY A 41 13.77 10.43 -3.42
N GLY A 42 14.14 9.18 -3.72
CA GLY A 42 14.90 8.81 -4.91
C GLY A 42 14.13 9.07 -6.21
N ALA A 43 14.81 8.91 -7.35
CA ALA A 43 14.16 9.00 -8.65
C ALA A 43 13.03 7.95 -8.77
N PHE A 44 11.96 8.31 -9.46
CA PHE A 44 10.89 7.36 -9.77
C PHE A 44 11.44 6.26 -10.69
N ALA A 45 11.09 5.02 -10.35
CA ALA A 45 11.41 3.83 -11.12
C ALA A 45 10.15 2.98 -11.29
N ASP A 46 10.07 2.28 -12.42
CA ASP A 46 8.94 1.41 -12.76
C ASP A 46 8.67 0.39 -11.66
N CYS A 47 7.40 0.23 -11.33
CA CYS A 47 6.92 -0.91 -10.59
C CYS A 47 7.00 -2.17 -11.45
N THR A 48 7.14 -3.32 -10.79
CA THR A 48 7.17 -4.61 -11.47
C THR A 48 5.81 -4.92 -12.13
N ALA A 49 4.74 -4.47 -11.49
CA ALA A 49 3.37 -4.61 -11.96
C ALA A 49 2.77 -3.25 -12.30
N GLU A 50 1.77 -3.27 -13.17
CA GLU A 50 0.92 -2.12 -13.46
C GLU A 50 -0.40 -2.18 -12.69
N ALA A 51 -0.97 -1.00 -12.44
CA ALA A 51 -2.29 -0.89 -11.85
C ALA A 51 -3.33 -1.69 -12.64
N THR A 52 -4.25 -2.34 -11.94
CA THR A 52 -5.31 -3.15 -12.52
C THR A 52 -6.65 -2.71 -11.97
N GLU A 53 -7.61 -2.44 -12.85
CA GLU A 53 -8.96 -2.02 -12.44
C GLU A 53 -9.71 -3.16 -11.74
N ILE A 54 -10.44 -2.82 -10.68
CA ILE A 54 -11.37 -3.72 -10.01
C ILE A 54 -12.72 -3.61 -10.72
N GLY A 55 -12.95 -4.49 -11.69
CA GLY A 55 -14.14 -4.39 -12.54
C GLY A 55 -14.11 -3.12 -13.39
N SER A 56 -15.28 -2.53 -13.66
CA SER A 56 -15.42 -1.24 -14.36
C SER A 56 -15.89 -0.17 -13.37
N SER A 57 -15.04 0.17 -12.40
CA SER A 57 -15.40 0.97 -11.23
C SER A 57 -14.64 2.29 -11.10
N GLY A 58 -13.54 2.46 -11.84
CA GLY A 58 -12.58 3.52 -11.61
C GLY A 58 -11.71 3.34 -10.35
N ILE A 59 -11.85 2.20 -9.67
CA ILE A 59 -10.99 1.79 -8.56
C ILE A 59 -10.00 0.74 -9.06
N TYR A 60 -8.73 0.92 -8.72
CA TYR A 60 -7.62 0.10 -9.17
C TYR A 60 -6.87 -0.46 -7.97
N TYR A 61 -6.15 -1.56 -8.19
CA TYR A 61 -5.15 -2.06 -7.27
C TYR A 61 -3.79 -2.15 -7.94
N LEU A 62 -2.74 -2.07 -7.14
CA LEU A 62 -1.36 -2.34 -7.54
C LEU A 62 -0.75 -3.32 -6.53
N ASP A 63 -0.17 -4.40 -7.04
CA ASP A 63 0.61 -5.35 -6.25
C ASP A 63 2.09 -4.95 -6.27
N LEU A 64 2.57 -4.43 -5.14
CA LEU A 64 3.96 -4.06 -4.95
C LEU A 64 4.77 -5.30 -4.54
N ALA A 65 5.91 -5.51 -5.20
CA ALA A 65 6.87 -6.53 -4.82
C ALA A 65 7.68 -6.12 -3.57
N VAL A 66 8.38 -7.09 -2.97
CA VAL A 66 9.13 -6.93 -1.70
C VAL A 66 10.11 -5.75 -1.74
N GLY A 67 10.92 -5.63 -2.80
CA GLY A 67 11.90 -4.54 -2.92
C GLY A 67 11.27 -3.17 -3.17
N GLU A 68 9.98 -3.13 -3.49
CA GLU A 68 9.23 -1.93 -3.86
C GLU A 68 8.68 -1.19 -2.64
N THR A 69 8.72 -1.84 -1.47
CA THR A 69 8.31 -1.28 -0.17
C THR A 69 9.51 -1.13 0.77
N ASN A 70 10.76 -1.20 0.26
CA ASN A 70 11.97 -1.18 1.08
C ASN A 70 12.53 0.23 1.39
N GLY A 71 11.69 1.27 1.32
CA GLY A 71 12.00 2.63 1.81
C GLY A 71 11.34 2.89 3.16
N ASP A 72 11.80 3.90 3.91
CA ASP A 72 11.07 4.44 5.06
C ASP A 72 9.84 5.26 4.60
N VAL A 73 9.98 5.93 3.46
CA VAL A 73 8.90 6.58 2.73
C VAL A 73 8.79 5.95 1.34
N VAL A 74 7.60 5.47 1.00
CA VAL A 74 7.26 4.93 -0.32
C VAL A 74 6.25 5.87 -0.95
N CYS A 75 6.68 6.56 -2.01
CA CYS A 75 5.79 7.36 -2.84
C CYS A 75 5.47 6.58 -4.11
N ILE A 76 4.20 6.44 -4.45
CA ILE A 76 3.73 5.81 -5.67
C ILE A 76 3.06 6.88 -6.53
N GLN A 77 3.35 6.88 -7.82
CA GLN A 77 2.55 7.59 -8.80
C GLN A 77 2.05 6.61 -9.86
N VAL A 78 0.78 6.76 -10.24
CA VAL A 78 0.16 5.96 -11.29
C VAL A 78 -0.34 6.93 -12.35
N LYS A 79 0.34 6.92 -13.49
CA LYS A 79 0.01 7.72 -14.66
C LYS A 79 -0.89 6.91 -15.60
N THR A 80 -1.58 7.62 -16.49
CA THR A 80 -2.42 7.03 -17.52
C THR A 80 -2.42 7.93 -18.76
N SER A 81 -2.57 7.32 -19.93
CA SER A 81 -2.79 8.02 -21.20
C SER A 81 -4.27 8.42 -21.44
N THR A 82 -5.19 8.06 -20.55
CA THR A 82 -6.61 8.43 -20.68
C THR A 82 -6.79 9.93 -20.56
N SER A 83 -7.38 10.55 -21.60
CA SER A 83 -7.66 11.99 -21.62
C SER A 83 -8.57 12.40 -20.46
N GLY A 84 -8.19 13.47 -19.77
CA GLY A 84 -8.95 14.03 -18.64
C GLY A 84 -8.59 13.43 -17.27
N ALA A 85 -8.04 12.22 -17.23
CA ALA A 85 -7.58 11.58 -16.00
C ALA A 85 -6.35 12.31 -15.43
N LYS A 86 -6.22 12.30 -14.10
CA LYS A 86 -5.08 12.84 -13.36
C LYS A 86 -4.23 11.72 -12.79
N THR A 87 -2.92 11.99 -12.68
CA THR A 87 -1.99 11.08 -12.01
C THR A 87 -2.42 10.87 -10.56
N THR A 88 -2.59 9.62 -10.16
CA THR A 88 -2.83 9.28 -8.75
C THR A 88 -1.50 9.23 -8.02
N VAL A 89 -1.38 9.95 -6.90
CA VAL A 89 -0.19 9.92 -6.04
C VAL A 89 -0.57 9.38 -4.67
N LEU A 90 0.21 8.42 -4.17
CA LEU A 90 0.06 7.83 -2.84
C LEU A 90 1.38 7.93 -2.08
N VAL A 91 1.32 8.20 -0.78
CA VAL A 91 2.50 8.24 0.08
C VAL A 91 2.28 7.36 1.30
N PHE A 92 3.19 6.44 1.54
CA PHE A 92 3.18 5.53 2.67
C PHE A 92 4.45 5.71 3.50
N TYR A 93 4.27 5.78 4.82
CA TYR A 93 5.36 5.62 5.78
C TYR A 93 5.39 4.15 6.20
N THR A 94 6.55 3.51 6.07
CA THR A 94 6.67 2.09 6.36
C THR A 94 7.03 1.85 7.83
N SER A 95 6.68 0.65 8.30
CA SER A 95 7.09 0.12 9.60
C SER A 95 7.70 -1.25 9.41
N THR A 96 8.51 -1.70 10.37
CA THR A 96 9.04 -3.06 10.37
C THR A 96 7.97 -4.11 10.63
N GLN A 97 6.84 -3.73 11.26
CA GLN A 97 5.76 -4.66 11.62
C GLN A 97 4.38 -4.03 11.43
N SER A 98 3.40 -4.88 11.09
CA SER A 98 1.99 -4.51 11.02
C SER A 98 1.35 -4.46 12.40
N LEU A 99 0.20 -3.79 12.53
CA LEU A 99 -0.56 -3.77 13.77
C LEU A 99 -1.09 -5.16 14.16
N ASN A 100 -1.42 -6.07 13.24
CA ASN A 100 -1.84 -7.42 13.67
C ASN A 100 -0.69 -8.23 14.26
N THR A 101 0.54 -8.03 13.74
CA THR A 101 1.70 -8.72 14.29
C THR A 101 1.91 -8.29 15.73
N ILE A 102 1.76 -6.98 15.99
CA ILE A 102 1.83 -6.42 17.34
C ILE A 102 0.67 -6.96 18.20
N ASP A 103 -0.56 -6.97 17.70
CA ASP A 103 -1.74 -7.49 18.39
C ASP A 103 -1.58 -8.96 18.80
N ALA A 104 -1.14 -9.82 17.87
CA ALA A 104 -0.87 -11.22 18.15
C ALA A 104 0.23 -11.42 19.20
N ILE A 105 1.26 -10.57 19.20
CA ILE A 105 2.29 -10.57 20.25
C ILE A 105 1.70 -10.13 21.59
N VAL A 106 0.85 -9.11 21.60
CA VAL A 106 0.18 -8.63 22.82
C VAL A 106 -0.74 -9.70 23.40
N ASP A 107 -1.50 -10.41 22.57
CA ASP A 107 -2.32 -11.54 22.99
C ASP A 107 -1.46 -12.66 23.58
N ALA A 108 -0.33 -12.98 22.95
CA ALA A 108 0.60 -13.98 23.46
C ALA A 108 1.22 -13.56 24.81
N ILE A 109 1.59 -12.29 24.97
CA ILE A 109 2.08 -11.72 26.23
C ILE A 109 0.99 -11.80 27.29
N LYS A 110 -0.23 -11.36 26.96
CA LYS A 110 -1.36 -11.38 27.87
C LYS A 110 -1.66 -12.78 28.37
N ALA A 111 -1.63 -13.78 27.48
CA ALA A 111 -1.80 -15.17 27.85
C ALA A 111 -0.71 -15.66 28.84
N LYS A 112 0.51 -15.14 28.77
CA LYS A 112 1.55 -15.45 29.77
C LYS A 112 1.34 -14.69 31.07
N THR A 113 1.05 -13.40 30.99
CA THR A 113 0.83 -12.54 32.15
C THR A 113 -0.38 -12.97 32.98
N ASP A 114 -1.48 -13.38 32.35
CA ASP A 114 -2.68 -13.87 33.02
C ASP A 114 -2.43 -15.19 33.81
N ASN A 115 -1.32 -15.89 33.54
CA ASN A 115 -0.91 -17.12 34.22
C ASN A 115 0.20 -16.91 35.27
N LEU A 116 0.60 -15.67 35.56
CA LEU A 116 1.57 -15.41 36.62
C LEU A 116 0.92 -15.60 38.01
N PRO A 117 1.65 -16.14 39.00
CA PRO A 117 1.15 -16.23 40.38
C PRO A 117 0.90 -14.83 40.96
N ALA A 118 -0.08 -14.71 41.84
CA ALA A 118 -0.48 -13.43 42.42
C ALA A 118 0.59 -12.81 43.35
N ASP A 119 1.48 -13.63 43.92
CA ASP A 119 2.63 -13.21 44.71
C ASP A 119 3.92 -13.89 44.19
N PRO A 120 5.05 -13.16 44.10
CA PRO A 120 6.30 -13.64 43.52
C PRO A 120 7.05 -14.70 44.36
#